data_AF-A0A9P8L2Q6-F1
#
_entry.id   AF-A0A9P8L2Q6-F1
#
_cell.length_a   1.000
_cell.length_b   1.000
_cell.length_c   1.000
_cell.angle_alpha   90.00
_cell.angle_beta   90.00
_cell.angle_gamma   90.00
#
_symmetry.space_group_name_H-M   'P 1'
#
loop_
_entity.id
_entity.type
_entity.pdbx_description
1 polymer ?
#
loop_
_entity_poly.entity_id
_entity_poly.type
_entity_poly.pdbx_seq_one_letter_code
_entity_poly.pdbx_strand_id
1 'polypeptide(L)'
;MRAFPSSSLLLRRAFSSTPSAHYLARVTVIGRLAADPEAHITSTGKELVKYAVGTSSGSPENRKTSWFRFVSFDEGPRKDFLLGLRKGYGGESGD
;
A
#
# COMPACT_ATOMS: atom_id res chain seq x y z
N MET A 1 -56.23 18.24 27.52
CA MET A 1 -55.08 18.83 26.80
C MET A 1 -53.81 18.15 27.27
N ARG A 2 -53.12 17.36 26.44
CA ARG A 2 -51.79 16.82 26.73
C ARG A 2 -50.92 17.05 25.51
N ALA A 3 -49.90 17.89 25.64
CA ALA A 3 -48.93 18.17 24.60
C ALA A 3 -47.99 16.96 24.43
N PHE A 4 -47.73 16.56 23.18
CA PHE A 4 -46.73 15.56 22.85
C PHE A 4 -45.37 16.24 22.69
N PRO A 5 -44.27 15.70 23.26
CA PRO A 5 -42.96 16.29 23.07
C PRO A 5 -42.55 16.14 21.60
N SER A 6 -42.25 17.28 20.96
CA SER A 6 -41.61 17.30 19.65
C SER A 6 -40.25 16.63 19.79
N SER A 7 -40.15 15.38 19.36
CA SER A 7 -38.86 14.70 19.24
C SER A 7 -38.11 15.41 18.12
N SER A 8 -37.19 16.28 18.48
CA SER A 8 -36.17 16.76 17.57
C SER A 8 -35.39 15.53 17.10
N LEU A 9 -35.68 15.06 15.89
CA LEU A 9 -34.79 14.16 15.19
C LEU A 9 -33.49 14.94 15.03
N LEU A 10 -32.52 14.68 15.90
CA LEU A 10 -31.14 15.08 15.67
C LEU A 10 -30.69 14.36 14.41
N LEU A 11 -30.95 14.99 13.25
CA LEU A 11 -30.32 14.61 12.00
C LEU A 11 -28.83 14.82 12.22
N ARG A 12 -28.14 13.76 12.65
CA ARG A 12 -26.68 13.67 12.57
C ARG A 12 -26.37 13.91 11.10
N ARG A 13 -26.02 15.15 10.75
CA ARG A 13 -25.38 15.44 9.47
C ARG A 13 -24.13 14.58 9.45
N ALA A 14 -24.11 13.59 8.56
CA ALA A 14 -22.90 12.84 8.29
C ALA A 14 -21.85 13.86 7.84
N PHE A 15 -20.72 13.94 8.55
CA PHE A 15 -19.62 14.86 8.22
C PHE A 15 -18.94 14.49 6.88
N SER A 16 -19.31 13.34 6.30
CA SER A 16 -18.90 12.91 4.97
C SER A 16 -20.13 12.69 4.10
N SER A 17 -20.20 13.39 2.97
CA SER A 17 -21.21 13.18 1.92
C SER A 17 -20.87 12.00 1.01
N THR A 18 -19.74 11.33 1.25
CA THR A 18 -19.20 10.31 0.37
C THR A 18 -19.47 8.92 0.97
N PRO A 19 -20.14 8.00 0.25
CA PRO A 19 -20.31 6.62 0.71
C PRO A 19 -18.93 5.97 0.81
N SER A 20 -18.49 5.68 2.04
CA SER A 20 -17.17 5.13 2.37
C SER A 20 -16.85 3.80 1.65
N ALA A 21 -17.87 3.10 1.17
CA ALA A 21 -17.75 1.81 0.50
C ALA A 21 -17.17 1.87 -0.94
N HIS A 22 -17.14 3.03 -1.60
CA HIS A 22 -16.75 3.12 -3.02
C HIS A 22 -15.28 3.50 -3.27
N TYR A 23 -14.47 3.80 -2.24
CA TYR A 23 -13.09 4.26 -2.39
C TYR A 23 -12.08 3.23 -1.91
N LEU A 24 -12.04 2.07 -2.57
CA LEU A 24 -10.93 1.12 -2.43
C LEU A 24 -9.82 1.50 -3.41
N ALA A 25 -8.82 2.23 -2.93
CA ALA A 25 -7.59 2.46 -3.68
C ALA A 25 -6.75 1.18 -3.67
N ARG A 26 -6.87 0.37 -4.73
CA ARG A 26 -6.06 -0.84 -4.92
C ARG A 26 -5.01 -0.61 -5.99
N VAL A 27 -3.76 -0.92 -5.67
CA VAL A 27 -2.63 -0.83 -6.61
C VAL A 27 -1.97 -2.20 -6.71
N THR A 28 -1.77 -2.69 -7.93
CA THR A 28 -1.01 -3.91 -8.21
C THR A 28 0.18 -3.53 -9.09
N VAL A 29 1.39 -3.75 -8.59
CA VAL A 29 2.64 -3.42 -9.29
C VAL A 29 3.43 -4.71 -9.48
N ILE A 30 3.77 -5.01 -10.73
CA ILE A 30 4.56 -6.18 -11.12
C ILE A 30 5.85 -5.69 -11.75
N GLY A 31 6.98 -6.04 -11.17
CA GLY A 31 8.29 -5.59 -11.62
C GLY A 31 9.41 -6.23 -10.85
N ARG A 32 10.62 -5.71 -11.02
CA ARG A 32 11.83 -6.22 -10.35
C ARG A 32 12.18 -5.36 -9.16
N LEU A 33 12.67 -5.99 -8.09
CA LEU A 33 13.25 -5.28 -6.95
C LEU A 33 14.50 -4.52 -7.39
N ALA A 34 14.54 -3.22 -7.10
CA ALA A 34 15.65 -2.33 -7.43
C ALA A 34 16.88 -2.61 -6.55
N ALA A 35 16.61 -2.93 -5.30
CA ALA A 35 17.57 -3.21 -4.24
C ALA A 35 16.95 -4.21 -3.26
N ASP A 36 17.79 -4.76 -2.39
CA ASP A 36 17.34 -5.60 -1.30
C ASP A 36 16.47 -4.79 -0.32
N PRO A 37 15.42 -5.40 0.24
CA PRO A 37 14.51 -4.77 1.19
C PRO A 37 15.21 -4.48 2.52
N GLU A 38 15.04 -3.26 3.02
CA GLU A 38 15.69 -2.81 4.25
C GLU A 38 14.67 -2.62 5.38
N ALA A 39 14.97 -3.19 6.55
CA ALA A 39 14.24 -2.92 7.77
C ALA A 39 14.64 -1.56 8.33
N HIS A 40 13.68 -0.67 8.55
CA HIS A 40 13.88 0.57 9.29
C HIS A 40 12.98 0.59 10.52
N ILE A 41 13.55 1.10 11.62
CA ILE A 41 12.81 1.39 12.84
C ILE A 41 12.35 2.85 12.76
N THR A 42 11.06 3.08 12.91
CA THR A 42 10.49 4.44 13.03
C THR A 42 10.74 4.98 14.44
N SER A 43 10.76 6.31 14.60
CA SER A 43 10.90 6.96 15.92
C SER A 43 9.79 6.58 16.92
N THR A 44 8.67 6.03 16.43
CA THR A 44 7.54 5.52 17.23
C THR A 44 7.75 4.06 17.66
N GLY A 45 8.89 3.44 17.33
CA GLY A 45 9.24 2.06 17.69
C GLY A 45 8.64 0.99 16.76
N LYS A 46 7.94 1.38 15.69
CA LYS A 46 7.41 0.45 14.69
C LYS A 46 8.48 0.11 13.67
N GLU A 47 8.65 -1.18 13.39
CA GLU A 47 9.49 -1.65 12.30
C GLU A 47 8.72 -1.56 10.98
N LEU A 48 9.41 -1.12 9.93
CA LEU A 48 8.88 -1.09 8.57
C LEU A 48 9.90 -1.63 7.59
N VAL A 49 9.42 -2.19 6.48
CA VAL A 49 10.28 -2.68 5.40
C VAL A 49 10.12 -1.74 4.22
N LYS A 50 11.24 -1.16 3.75
CA LYS A 50 11.27 -0.33 2.55
C LYS A 50 11.84 -1.13 1.39
N TYR A 51 11.16 -1.06 0.26
CA TYR A 51 11.67 -1.65 -0.99
C TYR A 51 11.17 -0.85 -2.19
N ALA A 52 11.91 -0.95 -3.29
CA ALA A 52 11.57 -0.28 -4.54
C ALA A 52 11.38 -1.30 -5.65
N VAL A 53 10.32 -1.13 -6.44
CA VAL A 53 10.00 -1.98 -7.59
C VAL A 53 10.08 -1.14 -8.86
N GLY A 54 10.90 -1.60 -9.79
CA GLY A 54 10.99 -1.05 -11.14
C GLY A 54 10.06 -1.80 -12.08
N THR A 55 9.12 -1.09 -12.69
CA THR A 55 8.30 -1.63 -13.77
C THR A 55 8.71 -0.98 -15.08
N SER A 56 8.98 -1.80 -16.09
CA SER A 56 9.25 -1.29 -17.42
C SER A 56 7.98 -1.35 -18.26
N SER A 57 7.61 -0.22 -18.86
CA SER A 57 6.46 -0.09 -19.76
C SER A 57 6.87 0.64 -21.04
N GLY A 58 6.24 0.28 -22.17
CA GLY A 58 6.47 0.90 -23.47
C GLY A 58 6.92 -0.09 -24.56
N SER A 59 6.75 0.33 -25.81
CA SER A 59 7.25 -0.33 -27.00
C SER A 59 8.79 -0.42 -26.97
N PRO A 60 9.41 -1.38 -27.68
CA PRO A 60 10.87 -1.56 -27.67
C PRO A 60 11.67 -0.29 -27.99
N GLU A 61 11.11 0.65 -28.77
CA GLU A 61 11.75 1.92 -29.12
C GLU A 61 11.71 2.99 -27.99
N ASN A 62 10.75 2.89 -27.06
CA ASN A 62 10.46 3.91 -26.04
C ASN A 62 10.25 3.26 -24.66
N ARG A 63 11.20 2.43 -24.26
CA ARG A 63 11.14 1.73 -22.98
C ARG A 63 11.34 2.71 -21.82
N LYS A 64 10.26 3.01 -21.09
CA LYS A 64 10.32 3.81 -19.85
C LYS A 64 10.32 2.88 -18.65
N THR A 65 11.11 3.22 -17.63
CA THR A 65 11.13 2.50 -16.36
C THR A 65 10.56 3.41 -15.28
N SER A 66 9.42 3.01 -14.73
CA SER A 66 8.80 3.68 -13.58
C SER A 66 9.24 3.00 -12.30
N TRP A 67 9.67 3.81 -11.33
CA TRP A 67 10.13 3.34 -10.03
C TRP A 67 9.10 3.64 -8.95
N PHE A 68 8.64 2.59 -8.27
CA PHE A 68 7.67 2.68 -7.18
C PHE A 68 8.34 2.33 -5.86
N ARG A 69 8.16 3.18 -4.83
CA ARG A 69 8.68 2.94 -3.48
C ARG A 69 7.54 2.47 -2.59
N PHE A 70 7.73 1.32 -1.96
CA PHE A 70 6.79 0.72 -1.04
C PHE A 70 7.33 0.76 0.39
N VAL A 71 6.40 0.91 1.32
CA VAL A 71 6.64 0.81 2.75
C VAL A 71 5.64 -0.21 3.29
N SER A 72 6.12 -1.37 3.72
CA SER A 72 5.30 -2.35 4.42
C SER A 72 5.41 -2.11 5.92
N PHE A 73 4.24 -2.14 6.58
CA PHE A 73 4.09 -2.08 8.03
C PHE A 73 3.69 -3.45 8.60
N ASP A 74 3.86 -4.53 7.82
CA ASP A 74 3.58 -5.88 8.28
C ASP A 74 4.60 -6.32 9.33
N GLU A 75 4.13 -7.13 10.28
CA GLU A 75 4.93 -7.66 11.39
C GLU A 75 5.01 -9.20 11.31
N GLY A 76 5.99 -9.79 11.99
CA GLY A 76 6.16 -11.25 12.09
C GLY A 76 6.59 -11.93 10.77
N PRO A 77 5.97 -13.06 10.37
CA PRO A 77 6.46 -13.90 9.27
C PRO A 77 6.39 -13.22 7.89
N ARG A 78 5.50 -12.25 7.70
CA ARG A 78 5.44 -11.46 6.46
C ARG A 78 6.62 -10.51 6.32
N LYS A 79 7.07 -9.92 7.44
CA LYS A 79 8.29 -9.10 7.48
C LYS A 79 9.49 -9.95 7.09
N ASP A 80 9.63 -11.12 7.69
CA ASP A 80 10.73 -12.05 7.43
C ASP A 80 10.77 -12.49 5.96
N PHE A 81 9.62 -12.83 5.39
CA PHE A 81 9.49 -13.13 3.96
C PHE A 81 9.95 -11.96 3.09
N LEU A 82 9.48 -10.73 3.39
CA LEU A 82 9.89 -9.55 2.64
C LEU A 82 11.40 -9.33 2.73
N LEU A 83 12.01 -9.46 3.91
CA LEU A 83 13.45 -9.31 4.12
C LEU A 83 14.29 -10.39 3.43
N GLY A 84 13.72 -11.59 3.22
CA GLY A 84 14.36 -12.66 2.46
C GLY A 84 14.37 -12.45 0.94
N LEU A 85 13.61 -11.47 0.42
CA LEU A 85 13.56 -11.19 -1.02
C LEU A 85 14.87 -10.53 -1.47
N ARG A 86 15.66 -11.21 -2.29
CA ARG A 86 16.84 -10.61 -2.89
C ARG A 86 16.51 -9.74 -4.10
N LYS A 87 17.38 -8.75 -4.36
CA LYS A 87 17.38 -8.01 -5.62
C LYS A 87 17.31 -8.97 -6.82
N GLY A 88 16.36 -8.73 -7.71
CA GLY A 88 16.17 -9.55 -8.91
C GLY A 88 15.35 -10.83 -8.73
N TYR A 89 14.71 -11.06 -7.58
CA TYR A 89 13.74 -12.17 -7.40
C TYR A 89 12.72 -12.19 -8.56
N GLY A 90 12.86 -13.17 -9.47
CA GLY A 90 12.13 -13.26 -10.74
C GLY A 90 12.99 -13.27 -12.02
N GLY A 91 14.33 -13.36 -11.93
CA GLY A 91 15.19 -13.34 -13.12
C GLY A 91 16.54 -14.02 -12.96
N GLU A 92 16.56 -15.26 -12.45
CA GLU A 92 17.67 -16.19 -12.67
C GLU A 92 17.06 -17.59 -12.82
N SER A 93 16.41 -17.80 -13.97
CA SER A 93 16.23 -19.13 -14.52
C SER A 93 17.62 -19.60 -14.96
N GLY A 94 18.13 -20.64 -14.32
CA GLY A 94 19.38 -21.27 -14.71
C GLY A 94 19.35 -21.67 -16.19
N ASP A 95 20.32 -21.12 -16.92
CA ASP A 95 21.02 -21.73 -18.06
C ASP A 95 22.44 -21.13 -18.08
#